data_AF-A0A5N6Y6Y8-F1
#
_entry.id   AF-A0A5N6Y6Y8-F1
#
_cell.length_a   1.000
_cell.length_b   1.000
_cell.length_c   1.000
_cell.angle_alpha   90.00
_cell.angle_beta   90.00
_cell.angle_gamma   90.00
#
_symmetry.space_group_name_H-M   'P 1'
#
loop_
_entity.id
_entity.type
_entity.pdbx_description
1 polymer ?
#
loop_
_entity_poly.entity_id
_entity_poly.type
_entity_poly.pdbx_seq_one_letter_code
_entity_poly.pdbx_strand_id
1 'polypeptide(L)'
;MLRDRGLDDVSLIAAGGIVDGRGVSAAIMLGAAGVVMGTRFLMLRMMGKLPYEHVKRGMSMSDKRIQLSRDLQGARGRELDLKEIVTVWAGTGVGMVKKSERAADIVEQVQSEAQRRLRDASS
;
A
#
# COMPACT_ATOMS: atom_id res chain seq x y z
N MET A 1 5.05 16.24 22.32
CA MET A 1 6.18 15.77 21.45
C MET A 1 6.56 16.73 20.32
N LEU A 2 5.64 17.25 19.49
CA LEU A 2 5.94 18.33 18.52
C LEU A 2 5.61 19.73 19.07
N ARG A 3 4.47 19.86 19.76
CA ARG A 3 4.07 21.07 20.47
C ARG A 3 5.06 21.47 21.56
N ASP A 4 5.55 20.50 22.34
CA ASP A 4 6.60 20.74 23.34
C ASP A 4 7.95 21.23 22.75
N ARG A 5 8.09 21.15 21.42
CA ARG A 5 9.25 21.67 20.66
C ARG A 5 8.95 22.99 19.95
N GLY A 6 7.79 23.62 20.19
CA GLY A 6 7.36 24.86 19.55
C GLY A 6 7.02 24.73 18.06
N LEU A 7 6.71 23.51 17.61
CA LEU A 7 6.40 23.20 16.20
C LEU A 7 4.89 23.10 16.00
N ASP A 8 4.17 24.16 16.38
CA ASP A 8 2.71 24.16 16.43
C ASP A 8 2.04 24.20 15.04
N ASP A 9 2.77 24.68 14.04
CA ASP A 9 2.29 24.89 12.66
C ASP A 9 2.71 23.76 11.68
N VAL A 10 3.31 22.69 12.20
CA VAL A 10 3.76 21.57 11.36
C VAL A 10 2.61 20.60 11.11
N SER A 11 2.18 20.51 9.84
CA SER A 11 1.20 19.52 9.39
C SER A 11 1.74 18.10 9.46
N LEU A 12 1.01 17.20 10.12
CA LEU A 12 1.35 15.78 10.19
C LEU A 12 0.64 14.99 9.08
N ILE A 13 1.39 14.24 8.29
CA ILE A 13 0.84 13.35 7.26
C ILE A 13 1.14 11.89 7.65
N ALA A 14 0.09 11.07 7.80
CA ALA A 14 0.25 9.67 8.18
C ALA A 14 0.63 8.80 6.98
N ALA A 15 1.49 7.80 7.19
CA ALA A 15 1.92 6.88 6.15
C ALA A 15 2.10 5.45 6.70
N GLY A 16 1.94 4.46 5.82
CA GLY A 16 2.14 3.04 6.15
C GLY A 16 0.87 2.34 6.63
N GLY A 17 0.56 1.18 6.05
CA GLY A 17 -0.60 0.37 6.44
C GLY A 17 -1.98 0.93 6.03
N ILE A 18 -2.05 2.13 5.44
CA ILE A 18 -3.30 2.75 4.98
C ILE A 18 -3.66 2.24 3.59
N VAL A 19 -4.84 1.63 3.46
CA VAL A 19 -5.29 0.96 2.22
C VAL A 19 -6.69 1.40 1.78
N ASP A 20 -7.58 1.72 2.73
CA ASP A 20 -8.99 2.03 2.52
C ASP A 20 -9.44 3.26 3.33
N GLY A 21 -10.72 3.64 3.21
CA GLY A 21 -11.26 4.81 3.91
C GLY A 21 -11.29 4.67 5.43
N ARG A 22 -11.31 3.44 5.95
CA ARG A 22 -11.16 3.17 7.39
C ARG A 22 -9.77 3.58 7.90
N GLY A 23 -8.71 3.21 7.17
CA GLY A 23 -7.35 3.63 7.50
C GLY A 23 -7.20 5.16 7.48
N VAL A 24 -7.84 5.81 6.50
CA VAL A 24 -7.84 7.28 6.39
C VAL A 24 -8.60 7.92 7.54
N SER A 25 -9.83 7.48 7.83
CA SER A 25 -10.63 8.07 8.91
C SER A 25 -9.92 7.94 10.26
N ALA A 26 -9.30 6.78 10.53
CA ALA A 26 -8.52 6.56 11.74
C ALA A 26 -7.33 7.52 11.83
N ALA A 27 -6.58 7.71 10.74
CA ALA A 27 -5.45 8.64 10.72
C ALA A 27 -5.88 10.09 10.98
N ILE A 28 -6.96 10.53 10.34
CA ILE A 28 -7.52 11.88 10.55
C ILE A 28 -7.99 12.07 11.99
N MET A 29 -8.70 11.08 12.56
CA MET A 29 -9.15 11.12 13.97
C MET A 29 -7.98 11.16 14.96
N LEU A 30 -6.84 10.58 14.62
CA LEU A 30 -5.60 10.64 15.42
C LEU A 30 -4.85 11.99 15.26
N GLY A 31 -5.37 12.92 14.48
CA GLY A 31 -4.82 14.27 14.30
C GLY A 31 -3.91 14.44 13.08
N ALA A 32 -3.91 13.49 12.13
CA ALA A 32 -3.23 13.70 10.85
C ALA A 32 -4.01 14.71 9.98
N ALA A 33 -3.29 15.59 9.30
CA ALA A 33 -3.83 16.49 8.28
C ALA A 33 -4.12 15.77 6.95
N GLY A 34 -3.50 14.61 6.74
CA GLY A 34 -3.66 13.82 5.53
C GLY A 34 -2.94 12.47 5.60
N VAL A 35 -2.96 11.74 4.49
CA VAL A 35 -2.39 10.39 4.40
C VAL A 35 -1.60 10.20 3.12
N VAL A 36 -0.58 9.34 3.17
CA VAL A 36 0.18 8.84 2.02
C VAL A 36 -0.02 7.33 1.90
N MET A 37 -0.38 6.89 0.69
CA MET A 37 -0.60 5.48 0.37
C MET A 37 0.41 5.01 -0.69
N GLY A 38 1.27 4.06 -0.33
CA GLY A 38 2.20 3.41 -1.28
C GLY A 38 1.60 2.15 -1.90
N THR A 39 1.55 1.07 -1.12
CA THR A 39 1.12 -0.27 -1.58
C THR A 39 -0.23 -0.30 -2.31
N ARG A 40 -1.19 0.54 -1.91
CA ARG A 40 -2.50 0.65 -2.57
C ARG A 40 -2.39 1.08 -4.03
N PHE A 41 -1.41 1.90 -4.37
CA PHE A 41 -1.16 2.40 -5.73
C PHE A 41 -0.08 1.59 -6.50
N LEU A 42 0.61 0.65 -5.86
CA LEU A 42 1.59 -0.20 -6.57
C LEU A 42 0.95 -1.21 -7.54
N MET A 43 -0.35 -1.46 -7.41
CA MET A 43 -1.11 -2.35 -8.31
C MET A 43 -2.01 -1.59 -9.28
N LEU A 44 -1.71 -0.32 -9.54
CA LEU A 44 -2.44 0.47 -10.54
C LEU A 44 -2.42 -0.24 -11.90
N ARG A 45 -3.54 -0.15 -12.62
CA ARG A 45 -3.68 -0.72 -13.97
C ARG A 45 -2.65 -0.17 -14.96
N MET A 46 -2.06 1.00 -14.67
CA MET A 46 -1.05 1.67 -15.47
C MET A 46 0.40 1.25 -15.14
N MET A 47 0.66 0.60 -13.99
CA MET A 47 1.98 0.03 -13.70
C MET A 47 2.14 -1.29 -14.47
N GLY A 48 3.23 -1.39 -15.23
CA GLY A 48 3.50 -2.46 -16.20
C GLY A 48 3.24 -3.88 -15.69
N LYS A 49 2.88 -4.78 -16.62
CA LYS A 49 2.27 -6.11 -16.44
C LYS A 49 3.01 -7.13 -15.54
N LEU A 50 4.23 -6.85 -15.06
CA LEU A 50 5.09 -7.84 -14.39
C LEU A 50 4.59 -8.27 -12.98
N PRO A 51 4.04 -7.39 -12.12
CA PRO A 51 3.44 -7.81 -10.84
C PRO A 51 2.00 -8.31 -10.97
N TYR A 52 1.30 -7.93 -12.04
CA TYR A 52 -0.15 -8.11 -12.22
C TYR A 52 -0.58 -9.55 -12.52
N GLU A 53 0.18 -10.28 -13.34
CA GLU A 53 -0.13 -11.68 -13.69
C GLU A 53 -0.12 -12.63 -12.49
N HIS A 54 0.66 -12.31 -11.46
CA HIS A 54 0.75 -13.13 -10.25
C HIS A 54 -0.46 -12.96 -9.31
N VAL A 55 -1.08 -11.78 -9.30
CA VAL A 55 -2.32 -11.52 -8.53
C VAL A 55 -3.50 -12.25 -9.16
N LYS A 56 -3.57 -12.31 -10.49
CA LYS A 56 -4.58 -13.09 -11.23
C LYS A 56 -4.54 -14.58 -10.92
N ARG A 57 -3.38 -15.14 -10.56
CA ARG A 57 -3.22 -16.55 -10.18
C ARG A 57 -3.58 -16.87 -8.72
N GLY A 58 -4.06 -15.90 -7.95
CA GLY A 58 -4.49 -16.13 -6.56
C GLY A 58 -3.36 -16.44 -5.57
N MET A 59 -2.09 -16.24 -5.96
CA MET A 59 -0.94 -16.50 -5.11
C MET A 59 -0.86 -15.48 -3.98
N SER A 60 -0.74 -15.97 -2.73
CA SER A 60 -0.51 -15.09 -1.59
C SER A 60 0.91 -14.51 -1.61
N MET A 61 1.11 -13.35 -0.98
CA MET A 61 2.44 -12.74 -0.86
C MET A 61 3.40 -13.62 -0.03
N SER A 62 2.88 -14.43 0.89
CA SER A 62 3.67 -15.40 1.65
C SER A 62 4.20 -16.51 0.73
N ASP A 63 3.36 -17.01 -0.18
CA ASP A 63 3.76 -18.01 -1.16
C ASP A 63 4.83 -17.46 -2.11
N LYS A 64 4.72 -16.19 -2.52
CA LYS A 64 5.76 -15.52 -3.31
C LYS A 64 7.09 -15.42 -2.58
N ARG A 65 7.09 -15.10 -1.29
CA ARG A 65 8.33 -14.99 -0.51
C ARG A 65 9.03 -16.33 -0.41
N ILE A 66 8.27 -17.42 -0.24
CA ILE A 66 8.79 -18.79 -0.19
C ILE A 66 9.33 -19.21 -1.56
N GLN A 67 8.57 -19.00 -2.63
CA GLN A 67 8.98 -19.36 -4.00
C GLN A 67 10.21 -18.58 -4.44
N LEU A 68 10.23 -17.25 -4.26
CA LEU A 68 11.37 -16.41 -4.58
C LEU A 68 12.61 -16.81 -3.76
N SER A 69 12.44 -17.13 -2.47
CA SER A 69 13.55 -17.62 -1.65
C SER A 69 14.10 -18.96 -2.16
N ARG A 70 13.23 -19.86 -2.64
CA ARG A 70 13.64 -21.15 -3.25
C ARG A 70 14.33 -20.93 -4.60
N ASP A 71 13.81 -20.05 -5.45
CA ASP A 71 14.37 -19.74 -6.76
C ASP A 71 15.75 -19.07 -6.61
N LEU A 72 15.89 -18.15 -5.63
CA LEU A 72 17.18 -17.55 -5.27
C LEU A 72 18.17 -18.57 -4.67
N GLN A 73 17.69 -19.51 -3.85
CA GLN A 73 18.54 -20.61 -3.33
C GLN A 73 19.00 -21.57 -4.44
N GLY A 74 18.12 -21.85 -5.42
CA GLY A 74 18.42 -22.67 -6.60
C GLY A 74 19.21 -21.94 -7.71
N ALA A 75 19.45 -20.64 -7.55
CA ALA A 75 20.24 -19.82 -8.47
C ALA A 75 21.72 -19.70 -8.08
N ARG A 76 22.17 -20.35 -7.00
CA ARG A 76 23.60 -20.43 -6.65
C ARG A 76 24.40 -21.00 -7.83
N GLY A 77 25.13 -20.12 -8.54
CA GLY A 77 26.00 -20.47 -9.66
C GLY A 77 25.50 -20.08 -11.06
N ARG A 78 24.37 -19.34 -11.19
CA ARG A 78 23.89 -18.80 -12.48
C ARG A 78 23.98 -17.27 -12.47
N GLU A 79 24.44 -16.68 -13.57
CA GLU A 79 24.37 -15.23 -13.80
C GLU A 79 22.89 -14.86 -13.95
N LEU A 80 22.34 -14.21 -12.92
CA LEU A 80 20.94 -13.77 -12.92
C LEU A 80 20.83 -12.50 -13.76
N ASP A 81 20.02 -12.53 -14.81
CA ASP A 81 19.68 -11.33 -15.58
C ASP A 81 19.02 -10.33 -14.63
N LEU A 82 19.43 -9.06 -14.65
CA LEU A 82 18.84 -7.99 -13.82
C LEU A 82 17.32 -7.87 -14.02
N LYS A 83 16.79 -8.37 -15.14
CA LYS A 83 15.35 -8.51 -15.41
C LYS A 83 14.65 -9.53 -14.51
N GLU A 84 15.37 -10.52 -13.98
CA GLU A 84 14.86 -11.55 -13.08
C GLU A 84 14.88 -11.12 -11.61
N ILE A 85 15.74 -10.16 -11.25
CA ILE A 85 15.81 -9.58 -9.90
C ILE A 85 14.84 -8.39 -9.83
N VAL A 86 13.57 -8.68 -9.54
CA VAL A 86 12.58 -7.64 -9.26
C VAL A 86 12.55 -7.37 -7.75
N THR A 87 13.02 -6.19 -7.32
CA THR A 87 12.78 -5.74 -5.94
C THR A 87 11.30 -5.39 -5.77
N VAL A 88 10.55 -6.26 -5.10
CA VAL A 88 9.15 -6.01 -4.78
C VAL A 88 9.07 -5.26 -3.46
N TRP A 89 8.74 -3.96 -3.52
CA TRP A 89 8.41 -3.16 -2.35
C TRP A 89 6.92 -3.32 -2.04
N ALA A 90 6.57 -3.76 -0.84
CA ALA A 90 5.18 -3.86 -0.40
C ALA A 90 5.08 -3.69 1.11
N GLY A 91 4.16 -2.84 1.56
CA GLY A 91 3.85 -2.68 3.00
C GLY A 91 2.96 -3.81 3.53
N THR A 92 2.80 -3.86 4.85
CA THR A 92 2.00 -4.88 5.56
C THR A 92 0.56 -5.00 5.07
N GLY A 93 -0.02 -3.90 4.58
CA GLY A 93 -1.37 -3.87 4.00
C GLY A 93 -1.53 -4.52 2.62
N VAL A 94 -0.46 -5.08 2.02
CA VAL A 94 -0.51 -5.66 0.67
C VAL A 94 -1.57 -6.76 0.52
N GLY A 95 -1.82 -7.54 1.57
CA GLY A 95 -2.84 -8.59 1.56
C GLY A 95 -4.28 -8.06 1.41
N MET A 96 -4.51 -6.78 1.70
CA MET A 96 -5.81 -6.11 1.55
C MET A 96 -6.02 -5.56 0.14
N VAL A 97 -4.98 -5.44 -0.69
CA VAL A 97 -5.09 -4.99 -2.08
C VAL A 97 -5.50 -6.19 -2.95
N LYS A 98 -6.80 -6.30 -3.28
CA LYS A 98 -7.36 -7.47 -3.99
C LYS A 98 -7.51 -7.31 -5.50
N LYS A 99 -7.53 -6.07 -6.00
CA LYS A 99 -7.78 -5.76 -7.41
C LYS A 99 -6.91 -4.60 -7.88
N SER A 100 -6.66 -4.60 -9.18
CA SER A 100 -6.06 -3.47 -9.90
C SER A 100 -7.16 -2.53 -10.36
N GLU A 101 -6.97 -1.24 -10.08
CA GLU A 101 -7.94 -0.18 -10.34
C GLU A 101 -7.22 1.03 -10.93
N ARG A 102 -7.97 2.03 -11.42
CA ARG A 102 -7.39 3.33 -11.77
C ARG A 102 -7.13 4.13 -10.50
N ALA A 103 -6.17 5.03 -10.56
CA ALA A 103 -5.85 5.90 -9.43
C ALA A 103 -7.06 6.73 -9.00
N ALA A 104 -7.80 7.29 -9.97
CA ALA A 104 -9.02 8.06 -9.71
C ALA A 104 -10.05 7.24 -8.92
N ASP A 105 -10.34 6.00 -9.37
CA ASP A 105 -11.30 5.12 -8.71
C ASP A 105 -10.90 4.83 -7.25
N ILE A 106 -9.60 4.61 -7.01
CA ILE A 106 -9.07 4.37 -5.66
C ILE A 106 -9.28 5.61 -4.78
N VAL A 107 -8.92 6.80 -5.29
CA VAL A 107 -9.03 8.06 -4.55
C VAL A 107 -10.49 8.35 -4.21
N GLU A 108 -11.40 8.24 -5.18
CA GLU A 108 -12.83 8.47 -4.98
C GLU A 108 -13.43 7.51 -3.95
N GLN A 109 -13.13 6.21 -4.05
CA GLN A 109 -13.62 5.20 -3.10
C GLN A 109 -13.11 5.48 -1.68
N VAL A 110 -11.80 5.68 -1.53
CA VAL A 110 -11.16 5.91 -0.22
C VAL A 110 -11.68 7.20 0.42
N GLN A 111 -11.78 8.28 -0.35
CA GLN A 111 -12.29 9.55 0.13
C GLN A 111 -13.75 9.43 0.56
N SER A 112 -14.61 8.84 -0.28
CA SER A 112 -16.04 8.70 0.00
C SER A 112 -16.28 7.85 1.25
N GLU A 113 -15.55 6.75 1.40
CA GLU A 113 -15.65 5.92 2.60
C GLU A 113 -15.14 6.66 3.85
N ALA A 114 -13.99 7.34 3.76
CA ALA A 114 -13.42 8.09 4.88
C ALA A 114 -14.38 9.19 5.35
N GLN A 115 -14.92 9.97 4.41
CA GLN A 115 -15.89 11.03 4.70
C GLN A 115 -17.15 10.48 5.35
N ARG A 116 -17.68 9.35 4.86
CA ARG A 116 -18.85 8.70 5.48
C ARG A 116 -18.56 8.36 6.93
N ARG A 117 -17.42 7.71 7.20
CA ARG A 117 -17.01 7.31 8.55
C ARG A 117 -16.79 8.49 9.49
N LEU A 118 -16.20 9.57 9.00
CA LEU A 118 -16.00 10.78 9.79
C LEU A 118 -17.33 11.44 10.15
N ARG A 119 -18.30 11.45 9.22
CA ARG A 119 -19.66 11.92 9.51
C ARG A 119 -20.35 11.03 10.55
N ASP A 120 -20.32 9.70 10.34
CA ASP A 120 -20.95 8.72 11.24
C ASP A 120 -20.39 8.78 12.68
N ALA A 121 -19.13 9.19 12.85
CA ALA A 121 -18.52 9.34 14.17
C ALA A 121 -18.72 10.71 14.81
N SER A 122 -19.25 11.67 14.05
CA SER A 122 -19.56 13.03 14.52
C SER A 122 -21.04 13.21 14.88
N SER A 123 -21.88 12.24 14.51
CA SER A 123 -23.32 12.13 14.82
C SER A 123 -23.56 11.29 16.06
#